data_AF-A0AAD7E8W0-F1
#
_entry.id   AF-A0AAD7E8W0-F1
#
_cell.length_a   1.000
_cell.length_b   1.000
_cell.length_c   1.000
_cell.angle_alpha   90.00
_cell.angle_beta   90.00
_cell.angle_gamma   90.00
#
_symmetry.space_group_name_H-M   'P 1'
#
loop_
_entity.id
_entity.type
_entity.pdbx_description
1 polymer ?
#
loop_
_entity_poly.entity_id
_entity_poly.type
_entity_poly.pdbx_seq_one_letter_code
_entity_poly.pdbx_strand_id
1 'polypeptide(L)'
;MEPGATGAGQLDNKDIPIPSAENYEDEDSGSEDGDDLGQQLEDVQAENFHHEPVPVPKHANLFPEDETMQLFHDTLSAAEEIGLIPPGYGLLPDEWEDGIYPSYEIFKSGRRSGKVLCVPLPDSIWQLHAEMWGRALAALNELSYMNK
;
A
#
# COMPACT_ATOMS: atom_id res chain seq x y z
N MET A 1 50.38 -29.99 12.05
CA MET A 1 49.11 -29.59 12.66
C MET A 1 48.60 -28.44 11.83
N GLU A 2 47.64 -28.74 10.96
CA GLU A 2 46.99 -27.82 10.02
C GLU A 2 45.88 -27.00 10.72
N PRO A 3 45.46 -25.86 10.11
CA PRO A 3 44.81 -24.73 10.77
C PRO A 3 43.28 -24.83 10.75
N GLY A 4 42.57 -24.10 11.63
CA GLY A 4 41.11 -24.17 11.68
C GLY A 4 40.40 -22.95 12.26
N ALA A 5 39.74 -22.23 11.34
CA ALA A 5 38.46 -21.53 11.49
C ALA A 5 38.39 -20.17 12.22
N THR A 6 38.46 -19.12 11.39
CA THR A 6 37.53 -17.97 11.28
C THR A 6 36.36 -17.89 12.25
N GLY A 7 36.31 -16.79 13.01
CA GLY A 7 35.12 -16.33 13.70
C GLY A 7 34.11 -15.69 12.73
N ALA A 8 33.00 -16.36 12.53
CA ALA A 8 31.75 -15.78 12.05
C ALA A 8 30.61 -16.51 12.79
N GLY A 9 29.74 -15.74 13.45
CA GLY A 9 28.60 -16.25 14.20
C GLY A 9 27.59 -16.91 13.26
N GLN A 10 27.55 -18.24 13.33
CA GLN A 10 26.44 -19.06 12.88
C GLN A 10 25.44 -19.12 14.03
N LEU A 11 24.25 -18.53 13.87
CA LEU A 11 23.12 -18.92 14.71
C LEU A 11 22.37 -20.01 13.97
N ASP A 12 22.58 -21.21 14.49
CA ASP A 12 21.99 -22.46 14.05
C ASP A 12 20.47 -22.37 14.06
N ASN A 13 19.89 -22.81 12.94
CA ASN A 13 18.49 -23.16 12.80
C ASN A 13 18.18 -24.31 13.78
N LYS A 14 17.71 -23.98 14.98
CA LYS A 14 17.12 -24.92 15.93
C LYS A 14 15.86 -24.28 16.50
N ASP A 15 14.73 -24.80 16.03
CA ASP A 15 13.44 -24.82 16.71
C ASP A 15 12.89 -23.45 17.12
N ILE A 16 12.32 -22.70 16.16
CA ILE A 16 11.33 -21.67 16.48
C ILE A 16 10.11 -22.41 17.05
N PRO A 17 9.77 -22.29 18.35
CA PRO A 17 8.57 -22.90 18.87
C PRO A 17 7.39 -22.15 18.26
N ILE A 18 6.63 -22.82 17.41
CA ILE A 18 5.27 -22.42 17.07
C ILE A 18 4.52 -22.44 18.41
N PRO A 19 3.95 -21.32 18.90
CA PRO A 19 3.18 -21.37 20.13
C PRO A 19 1.90 -22.14 19.83
N SER A 20 1.88 -23.41 20.25
CA SER A 20 0.65 -24.19 20.36
C SER A 20 -0.36 -23.43 21.19
N ALA A 21 -1.58 -23.36 20.69
CA ALA A 21 -2.74 -22.96 21.46
C ALA A 21 -2.80 -23.78 22.77
N GLU A 22 -3.35 -23.16 23.82
CA GLU A 22 -3.66 -23.70 25.16
C GLU A 22 -2.64 -23.40 26.27
N ASN A 23 -2.65 -22.14 26.74
CA ASN A 23 -2.90 -21.79 28.15
C ASN A 23 -2.99 -20.26 28.29
N TYR A 24 -4.21 -19.72 28.19
CA TYR A 24 -4.50 -18.40 28.73
C TYR A 24 -5.06 -18.64 30.13
N GLU A 25 -4.22 -18.46 31.14
CA GLU A 25 -4.69 -18.33 32.51
C GLU A 25 -5.45 -17.00 32.58
N ASP A 26 -6.77 -17.12 32.61
CA ASP A 26 -7.72 -16.03 32.85
C ASP A 26 -7.62 -15.62 34.31
N GLU A 27 -6.66 -14.73 34.62
CA GLU A 27 -6.68 -13.97 35.86
C GLU A 27 -7.73 -12.87 35.72
N ASP A 28 -8.97 -13.22 36.07
CA ASP A 28 -10.07 -12.30 36.37
C ASP A 28 -9.68 -11.42 37.57
N SER A 29 -8.88 -10.37 37.28
CA SER A 29 -8.64 -9.27 38.20
C SER A 29 -9.71 -8.22 37.95
N GLY A 30 -10.74 -8.29 38.80
CA GLY A 30 -11.95 -7.48 38.74
C GLY A 30 -11.74 -6.00 38.41
N SER A 31 -12.53 -5.56 37.43
CA SER A 31 -13.41 -4.39 37.47
C SER A 31 -12.90 -3.17 38.24
N GLU A 32 -12.43 -2.15 37.49
CA GLU A 32 -12.75 -0.71 37.68
C GLU A 32 -11.91 0.12 36.69
N ASP A 33 -12.11 0.02 35.36
CA ASP A 33 -11.63 1.07 34.43
C ASP A 33 -12.18 0.99 32.98
N GLY A 34 -13.42 0.52 32.81
CA GLY A 34 -14.08 0.60 31.50
C GLY A 34 -14.36 2.06 31.07
N ASP A 35 -14.58 2.94 32.05
CA ASP A 35 -14.90 4.35 31.83
C ASP A 35 -13.66 5.16 31.43
N ASP A 36 -12.47 4.89 31.99
CA ASP A 36 -11.21 5.57 31.64
C ASP A 36 -10.74 5.24 30.22
N LEU A 37 -10.88 3.98 29.78
CA LEU A 37 -10.58 3.60 28.39
C LEU A 37 -11.55 4.23 27.40
N GLY A 38 -12.84 4.33 27.76
CA GLY A 38 -13.85 5.02 26.97
C GLY A 38 -13.53 6.51 26.83
N GLN A 39 -13.17 7.17 27.92
CA GLN A 39 -12.83 8.58 27.95
C GLN A 39 -11.53 8.88 27.18
N GLN A 40 -10.50 8.04 27.33
CA GLN A 40 -9.25 8.16 26.57
C GLN A 40 -9.45 7.96 25.07
N LEU A 41 -10.33 7.04 24.66
CA LEU A 41 -10.70 6.86 23.27
C LEU A 41 -11.49 8.06 22.74
N GLU A 42 -12.47 8.56 23.50
CA GLU A 42 -13.23 9.76 23.14
C GLU A 42 -12.33 10.99 23.00
N ASP A 43 -11.39 11.20 23.92
CA ASP A 43 -10.46 12.34 23.88
C ASP A 43 -9.50 12.25 22.67
N VAL A 44 -8.97 11.05 22.38
CA VAL A 44 -8.11 10.80 21.20
C VAL A 44 -8.90 10.94 19.89
N GLN A 45 -10.16 10.51 19.89
CA GLN A 45 -11.04 10.63 18.73
C GLN A 45 -11.51 12.08 18.54
N ALA A 46 -11.77 12.83 19.61
CA ALA A 46 -12.26 14.19 19.55
C ALA A 46 -11.32 15.10 18.74
N GLU A 47 -10.01 15.01 18.93
CA GLU A 47 -9.04 15.77 18.14
C GLU A 47 -9.03 15.38 16.65
N ASN A 48 -9.37 14.13 16.32
CA ASN A 48 -9.31 13.60 14.96
C ASN A 48 -10.64 13.70 14.19
N PHE A 49 -11.79 13.73 14.88
CA PHE A 49 -13.12 13.78 14.26
C PHE A 49 -13.79 15.15 14.29
N HIS A 50 -13.28 16.11 15.09
CA HIS A 50 -13.86 17.46 15.20
C HIS A 50 -13.17 18.50 14.30
N HIS A 51 -12.45 18.08 13.26
CA HIS A 51 -12.03 19.05 12.24
C HIS A 51 -13.28 19.53 11.48
N GLU A 52 -13.35 20.83 11.19
CA GLU A 52 -14.38 21.36 10.28
C GLU A 52 -14.34 20.53 8.98
N PRO A 53 -15.50 20.20 8.37
CA PRO A 53 -15.51 19.46 7.12
C PRO A 53 -14.57 20.11 6.12
N VAL A 54 -13.59 19.34 5.65
CA VAL A 54 -12.68 19.84 4.63
C VAL A 54 -13.53 20.16 3.41
N PRO A 55 -13.51 21.41 2.89
CA PRO A 55 -14.30 21.77 1.73
C PRO A 55 -13.84 20.87 0.58
N VAL A 56 -14.71 19.93 0.19
CA VAL A 56 -14.44 19.03 -0.93
C VAL A 56 -14.21 19.93 -2.15
N PRO A 57 -13.07 19.80 -2.85
CA PRO A 57 -12.86 20.51 -4.09
C PRO A 57 -14.08 20.29 -4.99
N LYS A 58 -14.70 21.36 -5.46
CA LYS A 58 -15.83 21.32 -6.40
C LYS A 58 -15.36 20.90 -7.80
N HIS A 59 -14.40 19.98 -7.90
CA HIS A 59 -13.99 19.46 -9.18
C HIS A 59 -15.20 18.85 -9.85
N ALA A 60 -15.42 19.26 -11.10
CA ALA A 60 -16.45 18.70 -11.94
C ALA A 60 -16.25 17.19 -11.98
N ASN A 61 -17.37 16.46 -11.92
CA ASN A 61 -17.38 15.05 -12.29
C ASN A 61 -16.59 14.88 -13.59
N LEU A 62 -15.56 14.03 -13.58
CA LEU A 62 -14.70 13.79 -14.75
C LEU A 62 -15.50 13.19 -15.93
N PHE A 63 -16.69 12.65 -15.64
CA PHE A 63 -17.65 12.13 -16.61
C PHE A 63 -18.96 12.92 -16.51
N PRO A 64 -19.03 14.16 -17.05
CA PRO A 64 -20.25 14.96 -16.97
C PRO A 64 -21.43 14.30 -17.71
N GLU A 65 -21.15 13.46 -18.69
CA GLU A 65 -22.13 12.78 -19.54
C GLU A 65 -21.85 11.26 -19.59
N ASP A 66 -22.91 10.45 -19.70
CA ASP A 66 -22.78 8.98 -19.80
C ASP A 66 -21.95 8.56 -21.03
N GLU A 67 -21.96 9.34 -22.10
CA GLU A 67 -21.16 9.10 -23.30
C GLU A 67 -19.66 9.22 -23.01
N THR A 68 -19.24 10.19 -22.19
CA THR A 68 -17.83 10.35 -21.79
C THR A 68 -17.35 9.21 -20.89
N MET A 69 -18.24 8.67 -20.05
CA MET A 69 -17.96 7.48 -19.24
C MET A 69 -17.82 6.23 -20.10
N GLN A 70 -18.70 6.05 -21.09
CA GLN A 70 -18.59 4.95 -22.06
C GLN A 70 -17.29 5.04 -22.86
N LEU A 71 -16.95 6.23 -23.36
CA LEU A 71 -15.70 6.44 -24.09
C LEU A 71 -14.46 6.09 -23.27
N PHE A 72 -14.47 6.39 -21.97
CA PHE A 72 -13.40 5.97 -21.06
C PHE A 72 -13.28 4.46 -20.96
N HIS A 73 -14.40 3.76 -20.74
CA HIS A 73 -14.40 2.30 -20.65
C HIS A 73 -13.92 1.66 -21.96
N ASP A 74 -14.41 2.14 -23.11
CA ASP A 74 -14.00 1.64 -24.42
C ASP A 74 -12.51 1.87 -24.67
N THR A 75 -12.00 3.05 -24.32
CA THR A 75 -10.58 3.39 -24.47
C THR A 75 -9.69 2.53 -23.56
N LEU A 76 -10.10 2.32 -22.31
CA LEU A 76 -9.38 1.49 -21.36
C LEU A 76 -9.35 0.02 -21.81
N SER A 77 -10.50 -0.52 -22.22
CA SER A 77 -10.58 -1.89 -22.74
C SER A 77 -9.74 -2.07 -24.00
N ALA A 78 -9.78 -1.13 -24.95
CA ALA A 78 -8.93 -1.18 -26.13
C ALA A 78 -7.44 -1.12 -25.78
N ALA A 79 -7.03 -0.28 -24.82
CA ALA A 79 -5.65 -0.18 -24.35
C ALA A 79 -5.17 -1.48 -23.66
N GLU A 80 -6.06 -2.13 -22.91
CA GLU A 80 -5.79 -3.43 -22.27
C GLU A 80 -5.63 -4.54 -23.31
N GLU A 81 -6.53 -4.62 -24.30
CA GLU A 81 -6.50 -5.65 -25.36
C GLU A 81 -5.21 -5.61 -26.18
N ILE A 82 -4.68 -4.41 -26.47
CA ILE A 82 -3.43 -4.25 -27.22
C ILE A 82 -2.18 -4.28 -26.33
N GLY A 83 -2.35 -4.40 -25.00
CA GLY A 83 -1.24 -4.39 -24.05
C GLY A 83 -0.48 -3.05 -24.00
N LEU A 84 -1.14 -1.93 -24.26
CA LEU A 84 -0.50 -0.61 -24.27
C LEU A 84 -0.05 -0.23 -22.86
N ILE A 85 1.22 0.12 -22.69
CA ILE A 85 1.75 0.72 -21.45
C ILE A 85 2.07 2.20 -21.73
N PRO A 86 1.33 3.14 -21.11
CA PRO A 86 1.57 4.56 -21.34
C PRO A 86 2.89 4.99 -20.67
N PRO A 87 3.72 5.80 -21.36
CA PRO A 87 4.92 6.37 -20.76
C PRO A 87 4.59 7.49 -19.77
N GLY A 88 5.50 7.79 -18.85
CA GLY A 88 5.38 8.84 -17.85
C GLY A 88 4.66 8.40 -16.57
N TYR A 89 4.36 7.11 -16.43
CA TYR A 89 3.62 6.55 -15.29
C TYR A 89 4.47 5.64 -14.40
N GLY A 90 5.76 5.46 -14.70
CA GLY A 90 6.64 4.59 -13.91
C GLY A 90 6.37 3.11 -14.14
N LEU A 91 5.95 2.74 -15.35
CA LEU A 91 5.55 1.38 -15.73
C LEU A 91 6.44 0.76 -16.80
N LEU A 92 7.29 1.57 -17.44
CA LEU A 92 8.23 1.07 -18.44
C LEU A 92 9.55 0.69 -17.75
N PRO A 93 10.27 -0.33 -18.24
CA PRO A 93 11.58 -0.71 -17.72
C PRO A 93 12.56 0.46 -17.66
N ASP A 94 12.54 1.35 -18.66
CA ASP A 94 13.43 2.52 -18.72
C ASP A 94 13.10 3.58 -17.64
N GLU A 95 11.95 3.48 -16.97
CA GLU A 95 11.53 4.36 -15.88
C GLU A 95 11.87 3.79 -14.49
N TRP A 96 12.32 2.53 -14.43
CA TRP A 96 12.69 1.86 -13.19
C TRP A 96 14.19 2.00 -12.91
N GLU A 97 14.57 2.12 -11.64
CA GLU A 97 15.96 2.40 -11.22
C GLU A 97 16.96 1.34 -11.74
N ASP A 98 16.57 0.06 -11.72
CA ASP A 98 17.39 -1.07 -12.17
C ASP A 98 16.85 -1.75 -13.44
N GLY A 99 15.85 -1.17 -14.10
CA GLY A 99 15.18 -1.81 -15.24
C GLY A 99 14.29 -3.01 -14.87
N ILE A 100 14.04 -3.21 -13.57
CA ILE A 100 13.21 -4.30 -13.02
C ILE A 100 12.09 -3.70 -12.18
N TYR A 101 10.89 -4.29 -12.28
CA TYR A 101 9.75 -3.86 -11.49
C TYR A 101 10.03 -4.02 -9.99
N PRO A 102 9.65 -3.05 -9.13
CA PRO A 102 9.93 -3.14 -7.69
C PRO A 102 9.22 -4.33 -7.04
N SER A 103 10.01 -5.27 -6.49
CA SER A 103 9.50 -6.49 -5.83
C SER A 103 9.31 -6.35 -4.31
N TYR A 104 9.70 -5.20 -3.75
CA TYR A 104 9.51 -4.89 -2.34
C TYR A 104 9.46 -3.37 -2.11
N GLU A 105 8.77 -2.97 -1.06
CA GLU A 105 8.75 -1.59 -0.58
C GLU A 105 9.24 -1.52 0.86
N ILE A 106 10.09 -0.52 1.14
CA ILE A 106 10.76 -0.34 2.41
C ILE A 106 10.16 0.86 3.13
N PHE A 107 9.33 0.61 4.14
CA PHE A 107 8.76 1.64 4.99
C PHE A 107 9.60 1.85 6.24
N LYS A 108 9.92 3.09 6.55
CA LYS A 108 10.52 3.46 7.83
C LYS A 108 9.43 3.52 8.89
N SER A 109 9.59 2.76 9.96
CA SER A 109 8.63 2.69 11.07
C SER A 109 9.21 3.33 12.34
N GLY A 110 8.37 4.16 12.99
CA GLY A 110 8.63 4.78 14.29
C GLY A 110 9.25 6.20 14.26
N ARG A 111 9.11 6.93 15.37
CA ARG A 111 9.54 8.35 15.53
C ARG A 111 11.02 8.64 15.22
N ARG A 112 11.89 7.62 15.25
CA ARG A 112 13.33 7.75 14.95
C ARG A 112 13.78 6.94 13.72
N SER A 113 12.85 6.40 12.92
CA SER A 113 13.16 5.60 11.72
C SER A 113 14.12 4.42 11.94
N GLY A 114 14.26 3.92 13.17
CA GLY A 114 15.19 2.84 13.50
C GLY A 114 14.66 1.45 13.16
N LYS A 115 13.36 1.31 12.89
CA LYS A 115 12.73 0.07 12.47
C LYS A 115 12.32 0.21 11.01
N VAL A 116 12.52 -0.85 10.24
CA VAL A 116 12.18 -0.91 8.83
C VAL A 116 11.20 -2.04 8.63
N LEU A 117 10.09 -1.75 7.94
CA LEU A 117 9.14 -2.75 7.47
C LEU A 117 9.42 -2.98 5.99
N CYS A 118 9.75 -4.21 5.63
CA CYS A 118 9.88 -4.63 4.25
C CYS A 118 8.57 -5.32 3.84
N VAL A 119 7.88 -4.76 2.86
CA VAL A 119 6.64 -5.32 2.32
C VAL A 119 6.98 -5.95 0.97
N PRO A 120 6.82 -7.27 0.79
CA PRO A 120 6.98 -7.89 -0.52
C PRO A 120 5.86 -7.45 -1.45
N LEU A 121 6.22 -7.14 -2.69
CA LEU A 121 5.31 -6.78 -3.77
C LEU A 121 5.42 -7.84 -4.87
N PRO A 122 4.61 -8.92 -4.83
CA PRO A 122 4.60 -9.89 -5.91
C PRO A 122 4.21 -9.26 -7.25
N ASP A 123 5.11 -9.33 -8.22
CA ASP A 123 4.92 -8.77 -9.58
C ASP A 123 3.62 -9.26 -10.22
N SER A 124 3.28 -10.55 -10.01
CA SER A 124 2.06 -11.17 -10.56
C SER A 124 0.76 -10.52 -10.11
N ILE A 125 0.78 -9.67 -9.08
CA ILE A 125 -0.38 -8.94 -8.58
C ILE A 125 -0.17 -7.45 -8.80
N TRP A 126 0.95 -6.92 -8.30
CA TRP A 126 1.17 -5.48 -8.25
C TRP A 126 1.48 -4.88 -9.60
N GLN A 127 2.24 -5.58 -10.45
CA GLN A 127 2.52 -5.06 -11.79
C GLN A 127 1.24 -5.00 -12.61
N LEU A 128 0.41 -6.06 -12.60
CA LEU A 128 -0.87 -6.07 -13.31
C LEU A 128 -1.78 -4.92 -12.88
N HIS A 129 -1.87 -4.66 -11.57
CA HIS A 129 -2.63 -3.54 -11.04
C HIS A 129 -2.02 -2.19 -11.44
N ALA A 130 -0.71 -2.03 -11.35
CA ALA A 130 -0.03 -0.80 -11.71
C ALA A 130 -0.24 -0.47 -13.19
N GLU A 131 -0.14 -1.47 -14.07
CA GLU A 131 -0.43 -1.32 -15.50
C GLU A 131 -1.87 -0.89 -15.76
N MET A 132 -2.85 -1.56 -15.14
CA MET A 132 -4.27 -1.20 -15.26
C MET A 132 -4.51 0.25 -14.80
N TRP A 133 -3.92 0.64 -13.66
CA TRP A 133 -4.03 1.99 -13.13
C TRP A 133 -3.39 3.03 -14.04
N GLY A 134 -2.19 2.77 -14.57
CA GLY A 134 -1.54 3.68 -15.50
C GLY A 134 -2.33 3.86 -16.80
N ARG A 135 -2.86 2.77 -17.37
CA ARG A 135 -3.77 2.83 -18.53
C ARG A 135 -5.00 3.69 -18.24
N ALA A 136 -5.64 3.49 -17.09
CA ALA A 136 -6.81 4.25 -16.68
C ALA A 136 -6.49 5.75 -16.50
N LEU A 137 -5.38 6.08 -15.84
CA LEU A 137 -4.94 7.46 -15.66
C LEU A 137 -4.58 8.14 -16.98
N ALA A 138 -3.96 7.42 -17.91
CA ALA A 138 -3.69 7.93 -19.26
C ALA A 138 -4.98 8.24 -20.01
N ALA A 139 -5.94 7.31 -20.02
CA ALA A 139 -7.24 7.54 -20.64
C ALA A 139 -7.99 8.73 -20.00
N LEU A 140 -7.97 8.87 -18.68
CA LEU A 140 -8.56 10.01 -17.98
C LEU A 140 -7.89 11.34 -18.35
N ASN A 141 -6.56 11.36 -18.46
CA ASN A 141 -5.83 12.57 -18.83
C ASN A 141 -6.18 13.00 -20.25
N GLU A 142 -6.20 12.08 -21.20
CA GLU A 142 -6.59 12.37 -22.59
C GLU A 142 -8.02 12.92 -22.67
N LEU A 143 -8.98 12.31 -21.97
CA LEU A 143 -10.36 12.81 -21.90
C LEU A 143 -10.45 14.20 -21.26
N SER A 144 -9.64 14.48 -20.23
CA SER A 144 -9.59 15.80 -19.61
C SER A 144 -9.04 16.87 -20.57
N TYR A 145 -8.09 16.52 -21.45
CA TYR A 145 -7.60 17.43 -22.48
C TYR A 145 -8.60 17.65 -23.61
N MET A 146 -9.38 16.62 -23.99
CA MET A 146 -10.41 16.74 -25.02
C MET A 146 -11.60 17.63 -24.61
N ASN A 147 -11.88 17.75 -23.31
CA ASN A 147 -13.00 18.50 -22.77
C ASN A 147 -12.69 19.99 -22.46
N LYS A 148 -11.51 20.49 -22.84
CA LYS A 148 -11.11 21.91 -22.67
C LYS A 148 -11.28 22.70 -23.96
#